data_AF-A0A3B9LCI2-F1
#
_entry.id   AF-A0A3B9LCI2-F1
#
_cell.length_a   1.000
_cell.length_b   1.000
_cell.length_c   1.000
_cell.angle_alpha   90.00
_cell.angle_beta   90.00
_cell.angle_gamma   90.00
#
_symmetry.space_group_name_H-M   'P 1'
#
loop_
_entity.id
_entity.type
_entity.pdbx_description
1 polymer ?
#
loop_
_entity_poly.entity_id
_entity_poly.type
_entity_poly.pdbx_seq_one_letter_code
_entity_poly.pdbx_strand_id
1 'polypeptide(L)'
;QAPLHDVDQKIGALRALGITDSIVISFHLAFYAGIVLSFPLLLYFLAEFVLPALTAVEKRFVLPAIFVSFALFLLGVLVCYFWLLPKTILFFFRDTESLGWTPTWTVQLYYSFATRFTIGFGLAFELPVVVLALVRFGLVTYKFMARTRP
;
A
#
# COMPACT_ATOMS: atom_id res chain seq x y z
N GLN A 1 -0.63 15.17 -12.32
CA GLN A 1 0.16 16.20 -13.03
C GLN A 1 0.48 17.44 -12.18
N ALA A 2 0.01 17.56 -10.92
CA ALA A 2 0.21 18.78 -10.13
C ALA A 2 1.46 18.85 -9.21
N PRO A 3 2.07 17.77 -8.68
CA PRO A 3 3.14 17.94 -7.68
C PRO A 3 4.58 17.99 -8.24
N LEU A 4 4.76 18.00 -9.57
CA LEU A 4 6.08 17.88 -10.21
C LEU A 4 6.51 19.13 -11.00
N HIS A 5 5.69 20.20 -11.01
CA HIS A 5 5.98 21.39 -11.82
C HIS A 5 6.79 22.46 -11.06
N ASP A 6 6.89 22.37 -9.74
CA ASP A 6 7.60 23.34 -8.90
C ASP A 6 9.01 22.89 -8.48
N VAL A 7 9.41 21.67 -8.83
CA VAL A 7 10.72 21.11 -8.45
C VAL A 7 11.51 20.76 -9.71
N ASP A 8 12.11 21.81 -10.27
CA ASP A 8 13.35 21.79 -11.04
C ASP A 8 13.36 21.11 -12.43
N GLN A 9 13.45 21.95 -13.45
CA GLN A 9 13.59 21.61 -14.88
C GLN A 9 14.93 20.90 -15.22
N LYS A 10 15.82 20.64 -14.25
CA LYS A 10 17.09 19.91 -14.40
C LYS A 10 17.17 18.61 -13.57
N ILE A 11 16.23 18.30 -12.68
CA ILE A 11 16.22 17.03 -11.92
C ILE A 11 15.50 15.94 -12.73
N GLY A 12 16.27 15.21 -13.54
CA GLY A 12 15.90 13.89 -14.01
C GLY A 12 14.91 13.88 -15.17
N ALA A 13 15.42 14.00 -16.39
CA ALA A 13 14.73 13.52 -17.57
C ALA A 13 14.35 12.04 -17.34
N LEU A 14 13.09 11.76 -17.01
CA LEU A 14 12.59 10.39 -16.93
C LEU A 14 12.64 9.83 -18.36
N ARG A 15 13.61 8.96 -18.61
CA ARG A 15 13.80 8.36 -19.93
C ARG A 15 12.88 7.16 -20.05
N ALA A 16 12.02 7.15 -21.06
CA ALA A 16 11.40 5.92 -21.54
C ALA A 16 12.44 5.22 -22.42
N LEU A 17 13.00 4.12 -21.93
CA LEU A 17 14.08 3.40 -22.61
C LEU A 17 13.51 2.26 -23.47
N GLY A 18 12.34 1.74 -23.12
CA GLY A 18 11.61 0.74 -23.88
C GLY A 18 10.42 1.31 -24.64
N ILE A 19 10.23 0.84 -25.88
CA ILE A 19 9.03 1.13 -26.70
C ILE A 19 7.74 0.61 -26.06
N THR A 20 7.83 -0.42 -25.21
CA THR A 20 6.70 -1.05 -24.52
C THR A 20 6.38 -0.42 -23.17
N ASP A 21 7.26 0.44 -22.64
CA ASP A 21 7.17 0.96 -21.28
C ASP A 21 5.82 1.64 -21.01
N SER A 22 5.33 2.44 -21.96
CA SER A 22 4.06 3.16 -21.83
C SER A 22 2.84 2.24 -21.70
N ILE A 23 2.83 1.14 -22.47
CA ILE A 23 1.74 0.15 -22.43
C ILE A 23 1.81 -0.63 -21.12
N VAL A 24 2.99 -1.09 -20.71
CA VAL A 24 3.19 -1.83 -19.46
C VAL A 24 2.76 -1.01 -18.25
N ILE A 25 3.14 0.27 -18.19
CA ILE A 25 2.71 1.18 -17.12
C ILE A 25 1.19 1.27 -17.07
N SER A 26 0.54 1.45 -18.22
CA SER A 26 -0.92 1.56 -18.30
C SER A 26 -1.63 0.30 -17.82
N PHE A 27 -1.14 -0.89 -18.21
CA PHE A 27 -1.67 -2.17 -17.74
C PHE A 27 -1.50 -2.36 -16.23
N HIS A 28 -0.30 -2.08 -15.70
CA HIS A 28 -0.06 -2.17 -14.26
C HIS A 28 -0.97 -1.23 -13.50
N LEU A 29 -1.08 0.03 -13.94
CA LEU A 29 -1.91 1.02 -13.27
C LEU A 29 -3.40 0.61 -13.27
N ALA A 30 -3.91 0.13 -14.41
CA ALA A 30 -5.28 -0.38 -14.49
C ALA A 30 -5.51 -1.59 -13.58
N PHE A 31 -4.55 -2.52 -13.53
CA PHE A 31 -4.61 -3.70 -12.67
C PHE A 31 -4.67 -3.33 -11.17
N TYR A 32 -3.76 -2.46 -10.72
CA TYR A 32 -3.73 -2.03 -9.32
C TYR A 32 -4.92 -1.15 -8.95
N ALA A 33 -5.38 -0.27 -9.86
CA ALA A 33 -6.61 0.49 -9.65
C ALA A 33 -7.82 -0.44 -9.50
N GLY A 34 -7.89 -1.52 -10.30
CA GLY A 34 -8.91 -2.56 -10.17
C GLY A 34 -8.87 -3.29 -8.82
N ILE A 35 -7.68 -3.56 -8.28
CA ILE A 35 -7.53 -4.13 -6.93
C ILE A 35 -8.06 -3.16 -5.86
N VAL A 36 -7.71 -1.88 -5.94
CA VAL A 36 -8.19 -0.86 -4.99
C VAL A 36 -9.71 -0.72 -5.04
N LEU A 37 -10.29 -0.73 -6.24
CA LEU A 37 -11.74 -0.63 -6.42
C LEU A 37 -12.49 -1.88 -5.95
N SER A 38 -11.90 -3.06 -6.15
CA SER A 38 -12.47 -4.35 -5.71
C SER A 38 -12.15 -4.69 -4.25
N PHE A 39 -11.31 -3.89 -3.59
CA PHE A 39 -10.92 -4.06 -2.19
C PHE A 39 -12.09 -4.24 -1.20
N PRO A 40 -13.19 -3.47 -1.23
CA PRO A 40 -14.33 -3.71 -0.34
C PRO A 40 -14.99 -5.08 -0.55
N LEU A 41 -15.01 -5.58 -1.78
CA LEU A 41 -15.49 -6.93 -2.08
C LEU A 41 -14.53 -8.01 -1.57
N LEU A 42 -13.21 -7.78 -1.69
CA LEU A 42 -12.20 -8.67 -1.13
C LEU A 42 -12.31 -8.77 0.40
N LEU A 43 -12.51 -7.64 1.09
CA LEU A 43 -12.75 -7.63 2.53
C LEU A 43 -14.03 -8.39 2.90
N TYR A 44 -15.09 -8.24 2.11
CA TYR A 44 -16.33 -8.98 2.31
C TYR A 44 -16.12 -10.49 2.19
N PHE A 45 -15.45 -10.97 1.13
CA PHE A 45 -15.16 -12.40 0.97
C PHE A 45 -14.22 -12.95 2.04
N LEU A 46 -13.23 -12.15 2.45
CA LEU A 46 -12.33 -12.53 3.54
C LEU A 46 -13.10 -12.63 4.86
N ALA A 47 -14.00 -11.68 5.12
CA ALA A 47 -14.86 -11.72 6.29
C ALA A 47 -15.80 -12.93 6.26
N GLU A 48 -16.35 -13.28 5.10
CA GLU A 48 -17.22 -14.44 4.91
C GLU A 48 -16.50 -15.76 5.21
N PHE A 49 -15.22 -15.89 4.84
CA PHE A 49 -14.39 -17.03 5.23
C PHE A 49 -14.23 -17.17 6.75
N VAL A 50 -14.22 -16.04 7.45
CA VAL A 50 -14.03 -15.98 8.91
C VAL A 50 -15.36 -16.09 9.67
N LEU A 51 -16.50 -15.70 9.07
CA LEU A 51 -17.86 -15.82 9.63
C LEU A 51 -18.21 -17.17 10.27
N PRO A 52 -17.86 -18.35 9.72
CA PRO A 52 -18.17 -19.63 10.37
C PRO A 52 -17.48 -19.80 11.73
N ALA A 53 -16.36 -19.12 11.97
CA ALA A 53 -15.64 -19.15 13.24
C ALA A 53 -16.21 -18.17 14.29
N LEU A 54 -17.15 -17.29 13.93
CA LEU A 54 -17.72 -16.27 14.82
C LEU A 54 -19.03 -16.73 15.47
N THR A 55 -19.21 -16.33 16.72
CA THR A 55 -20.50 -16.49 17.43
C THR A 55 -21.58 -15.59 16.84
N ALA A 56 -22.86 -15.95 17.01
CA ALA A 56 -23.99 -15.20 16.43
C ALA A 56 -24.02 -13.71 16.82
N VAL A 57 -23.53 -13.37 18.01
CA VAL A 57 -23.45 -11.99 18.51
C VAL A 57 -22.32 -11.22 17.81
N GLU A 58 -21.19 -11.87 17.50
CA GLU A 58 -20.02 -11.25 16.87
C GLU A 58 -20.23 -10.98 15.38
N LYS A 59 -21.08 -11.77 14.70
CA LYS A 59 -21.42 -11.55 13.28
C LYS A 59 -21.95 -10.15 13.01
N ARG A 60 -22.61 -9.52 13.98
CA ARG A 60 -23.09 -8.13 13.87
C ARG A 60 -21.95 -7.11 13.78
N PHE A 61 -20.78 -7.41 14.34
CA PHE A 61 -19.61 -6.52 14.33
C PHE A 61 -18.75 -6.66 13.08
N VAL A 62 -19.04 -7.63 12.20
CA VAL A 62 -18.28 -7.84 10.96
C VAL A 62 -18.54 -6.73 9.95
N LEU A 63 -19.80 -6.32 9.77
CA LEU A 63 -20.15 -5.21 8.87
C LEU A 63 -19.44 -3.88 9.23
N PRO A 64 -19.47 -3.40 10.48
CA PRO A 64 -18.72 -2.20 10.84
C PRO A 64 -17.20 -2.43 10.75
N ALA A 65 -16.69 -3.63 11.01
CA ALA A 65 -15.27 -3.93 10.83
C ALA A 65 -14.83 -3.81 9.37
N ILE A 66 -15.62 -4.30 8.41
CA ILE A 66 -15.34 -4.15 6.96
C ILE A 66 -15.28 -2.65 6.58
N PHE A 67 -16.21 -1.84 7.08
CA PHE A 67 -16.22 -0.40 6.80
C PHE A 67 -14.97 0.29 7.39
N VAL A 68 -14.59 -0.06 8.62
CA VAL A 68 -13.38 0.46 9.27
C VAL A 68 -12.12 0.03 8.52
N SER A 69 -12.00 -1.25 8.13
CA SER A 69 -10.91 -1.76 7.28
C SER A 69 -10.81 -0.96 5.99
N PHE A 70 -11.91 -0.83 5.24
CA PHE A 70 -11.90 -0.08 4.00
C PHE A 70 -11.44 1.37 4.19
N ALA A 71 -11.93 2.05 5.24
CA ALA A 71 -11.47 3.40 5.57
C ALA A 71 -9.97 3.44 5.93
N LEU A 72 -9.49 2.43 6.64
CA LEU A 72 -8.09 2.32 7.07
C LEU A 72 -7.15 2.03 5.89
N PHE A 73 -7.56 1.18 4.95
CA PHE A 73 -6.86 0.96 3.68
C PHE A 73 -6.78 2.23 2.85
N LEU A 74 -7.90 2.94 2.70
CA LEU A 74 -7.94 4.20 1.95
C LEU A 74 -7.02 5.25 2.58
N LEU A 75 -7.03 5.35 3.91
CA LEU A 75 -6.14 6.21 4.67
C LEU A 75 -4.67 5.81 4.47
N GLY A 76 -4.35 4.52 4.51
CA GLY A 76 -3.00 4.01 4.25
C GLY A 76 -2.49 4.37 2.85
N VAL A 77 -3.35 4.20 1.83
CA VAL A 77 -3.05 4.60 0.43
C VAL A 77 -2.81 6.10 0.33
N LEU A 78 -3.68 6.93 0.93
CA LEU A 78 -3.55 8.38 0.90
C LEU A 78 -2.27 8.86 1.61
N VAL A 79 -2.02 8.38 2.82
CA VAL A 79 -0.81 8.71 3.59
C VAL A 79 0.45 8.28 2.84
N CYS A 80 0.41 7.09 2.21
CA CYS A 80 1.53 6.61 1.43
C CYS A 80 1.81 7.51 0.22
N TYR A 81 0.79 7.82 -0.58
CA TYR A 81 0.94 8.60 -1.79
C TYR A 81 1.38 10.05 -1.52
N PHE A 82 0.74 10.71 -0.55
CA PHE A 82 1.00 12.14 -0.29
C PHE A 82 2.21 12.38 0.61
N TRP A 83 2.51 11.49 1.56
CA TRP A 83 3.51 11.75 2.60
C TRP A 83 4.74 10.86 2.51
N LEU A 84 4.57 9.55 2.35
CA LEU A 84 5.69 8.61 2.35
C LEU A 84 6.43 8.61 1.03
N LEU A 85 5.71 8.55 -0.10
CA LEU A 85 6.29 8.52 -1.43
C LEU A 85 7.31 9.65 -1.69
N PRO A 86 6.99 10.95 -1.49
CA PRO A 86 7.97 12.01 -1.73
C PRO A 86 9.19 11.92 -0.81
N LYS A 87 9.00 11.50 0.45
CA LYS A 87 10.10 11.32 1.40
C LYS A 87 11.01 10.16 1.02
N THR A 88 10.43 9.04 0.59
CA THR A 88 11.17 7.86 0.15
C THR A 88 11.95 8.15 -1.12
N ILE A 89 11.35 8.84 -2.09
CA ILE A 89 12.06 9.24 -3.32
C ILE A 89 13.22 10.19 -2.99
N LEU A 90 12.99 11.22 -2.17
CA LEU A 90 14.04 12.14 -1.72
C LEU A 90 15.18 11.42 -1.00
N PHE A 91 14.85 10.43 -0.16
CA PHE A 91 15.83 9.59 0.50
C PHE A 91 16.70 8.82 -0.50
N PHE A 92 16.10 8.14 -1.48
CA PHE A 92 16.86 7.43 -2.52
C PHE A 92 17.75 8.34 -3.37
N PHE A 93 17.29 9.55 -3.68
CA PHE A 93 18.11 10.55 -4.38
C PHE A 93 19.35 10.93 -3.56
N ARG A 94 19.16 11.29 -2.28
CA ARG A 94 20.27 11.65 -1.37
C ARG A 94 21.26 10.51 -1.14
N ASP A 95 20.74 9.29 -1.03
CA ASP A 95 21.57 8.08 -0.87
C ASP A 95 22.45 7.85 -2.11
N THR A 96 21.86 7.95 -3.31
CA THR A 96 22.58 7.78 -4.57
C THR A 96 23.66 8.85 -4.77
N GLU A 97 23.36 10.11 -4.42
CA GLU A 97 24.34 11.21 -4.47
C GLU A 97 25.50 10.99 -3.49
N SER A 98 25.22 10.46 -2.30
CA SER A 98 26.26 10.16 -1.30
C SER A 98 27.25 9.09 -1.76
N LEU A 99 26.81 8.19 -2.65
CA LEU A 99 27.62 7.14 -3.28
C LEU A 99 28.36 7.61 -4.53
N GLY A 100 28.18 8.88 -4.95
CA GLY A 100 28.80 9.46 -6.13
C GLY A 100 28.24 8.95 -7.46
N TRP A 101 27.07 8.30 -7.46
CA TRP A 101 26.43 7.79 -8.67
C TRP A 101 25.46 8.82 -9.24
N THR A 102 25.38 8.94 -10.56
CA THR A 102 24.38 9.79 -11.22
C THR A 102 23.04 9.04 -11.28
N PRO A 103 21.99 9.48 -10.56
CA PRO A 103 20.72 8.77 -10.51
C PRO A 103 20.03 8.77 -11.89
N THR A 104 19.99 7.61 -12.54
CA THR A 104 19.27 7.42 -13.80
C THR A 104 17.98 6.66 -13.52
N TRP A 105 16.86 7.39 -13.43
CA TRP A 105 15.55 6.79 -13.17
C TRP A 105 14.72 6.69 -14.45
N THR A 106 14.25 5.48 -14.76
CA THR A 106 13.32 5.20 -15.86
C THR A 106 11.89 5.46 -15.40
N VAL A 107 11.05 5.98 -16.30
CA VAL A 107 9.60 6.19 -16.05
C VAL A 107 8.94 4.92 -15.51
N GLN A 108 9.20 3.77 -16.16
CA GLN A 108 8.62 2.49 -15.77
C GLN A 108 8.96 2.07 -14.34
N LEU A 109 10.22 2.28 -13.92
CA LEU A 109 10.67 1.89 -12.59
C LEU A 109 10.01 2.76 -11.52
N TYR A 110 9.91 4.07 -11.76
CA TYR A 110 9.23 5.00 -10.87
C TYR A 110 7.76 4.61 -10.66
N TYR A 111 6.99 4.42 -11.74
CA TYR A 111 5.57 4.09 -11.62
C TYR A 111 5.34 2.70 -11.01
N SER A 112 6.14 1.71 -11.39
CA SER A 112 6.05 0.36 -10.83
C SER A 112 6.37 0.35 -9.34
N PHE A 113 7.40 1.09 -8.93
CA PHE A 113 7.74 1.28 -7.53
C PHE A 113 6.62 1.99 -6.78
N ALA A 114 6.20 3.18 -7.26
CA ALA A 114 5.18 3.99 -6.59
C ALA A 114 3.88 3.22 -6.38
N THR A 115 3.43 2.48 -7.41
CA THR A 115 2.17 1.73 -7.33
C THR A 115 2.29 0.57 -6.34
N ARG A 116 3.35 -0.25 -6.42
CA ARG A 116 3.57 -1.37 -5.50
C ARG A 116 3.76 -0.90 -4.06
N PHE A 117 4.50 0.18 -3.87
CA PHE A 117 4.75 0.78 -2.57
C PHE A 117 3.45 1.27 -1.94
N THR A 118 2.62 1.99 -2.71
CA THR A 118 1.33 2.51 -2.24
C THR A 118 0.36 1.40 -1.84
N ILE A 119 0.23 0.36 -2.67
CA ILE A 119 -0.64 -0.79 -2.37
C ILE A 119 -0.12 -1.57 -1.16
N GLY A 120 1.20 -1.81 -1.09
CA GLY A 120 1.82 -2.49 0.04
C GLY A 120 1.57 -1.78 1.36
N PHE A 121 1.63 -0.45 1.37
CA PHE A 121 1.29 0.35 2.55
C PHE A 121 -0.20 0.31 2.88
N GLY A 122 -1.09 0.39 1.88
CA GLY A 122 -2.53 0.21 2.09
C GLY A 122 -2.83 -1.13 2.77
N LEU A 123 -2.25 -2.23 2.29
CA LEU A 123 -2.40 -3.55 2.89
C LEU A 123 -1.75 -3.65 4.29
N ALA A 124 -0.62 -2.99 4.52
CA ALA A 124 0.01 -2.94 5.84
C ALA A 124 -0.89 -2.25 6.88
N PHE A 125 -1.72 -1.29 6.44
CA PHE A 125 -2.69 -0.63 7.31
C PHE A 125 -3.87 -1.52 7.68
N GLU A 126 -4.07 -2.68 7.05
CA GLU A 126 -5.05 -3.69 7.50
C GLU A 126 -4.53 -4.56 8.65
N LEU A 127 -3.22 -4.60 8.88
CA LEU A 127 -2.63 -5.41 9.95
C LEU A 127 -3.29 -5.19 11.32
N PRO A 128 -3.63 -3.97 11.76
CA PRO A 128 -4.35 -3.76 13.02
C PRO A 128 -5.69 -4.50 13.08
N VAL A 129 -6.46 -4.51 11.98
CA VAL A 129 -7.75 -5.20 11.93
C VAL A 129 -7.54 -6.71 11.96
N VAL A 130 -6.58 -7.21 11.18
CA VAL A 130 -6.24 -8.63 11.16
C VAL A 130 -5.79 -9.11 12.54
N VAL A 131 -4.94 -8.33 13.22
CA VAL A 131 -4.47 -8.67 14.57
C VAL A 131 -5.62 -8.65 15.58
N LEU A 132 -6.51 -7.66 15.54
CA LEU A 132 -7.69 -7.63 16.41
C LEU A 132 -8.59 -8.85 16.20
N ALA A 133 -8.79 -9.26 14.94
CA ALA A 133 -9.52 -10.48 14.62
C ALA A 133 -8.83 -11.73 15.19
N LEU A 134 -7.52 -11.87 15.01
CA LEU A 134 -6.74 -13.00 15.53
C LEU A 134 -6.75 -13.10 17.07
N VAL A 135 -6.70 -11.95 17.76
CA VAL A 135 -6.83 -11.88 19.22
C VAL A 135 -8.22 -12.34 19.65
N ARG A 136 -9.27 -11.96 18.90
CA ARG A 136 -10.64 -12.39 19.20
C ARG A 136 -10.84 -13.90 19.05
N PHE A 137 -10.16 -14.53 18.08
CA PHE A 137 -10.15 -15.99 17.92
C PHE A 137 -9.30 -16.73 18.95
N GLY A 138 -8.57 -16.02 19.82
CA GLY A 138 -7.68 -16.63 20.80
C GLY A 138 -6.41 -17.24 20.19
N LEU A 139 -6.17 -17.05 18.89
CA LEU A 139 -4.96 -17.52 18.20
C LEU A 139 -3.72 -16.71 18.63
N VAL A 140 -3.92 -15.45 19.01
CA VAL A 140 -2.86 -14.55 19.47
C VAL A 140 -3.20 -14.04 20.86
N THR A 141 -2.38 -14.39 21.85
CA THR A 141 -2.50 -13.88 23.23
C THR A 141 -1.59 -12.67 23.41
N TYR A 142 -1.98 -11.70 24.25
CA TYR A 142 -1.15 -10.53 24.61
C TYR A 142 0.28 -10.92 25.03
N LYS A 143 0.42 -12.00 25.82
CA LYS A 143 1.72 -12.56 26.23
C LYS A 143 2.59 -13.02 25.06
N PHE A 144 1.98 -13.48 23.96
CA PHE A 144 2.70 -13.87 22.75
C PHE A 144 3.22 -12.63 22.01
N MET A 145 2.37 -11.62 21.77
CA MET A 145 2.82 -10.36 21.15
C MET A 145 3.89 -9.62 21.96
N ALA A 146 3.82 -9.66 23.30
CA ALA A 146 4.82 -9.06 24.16
C ALA A 146 6.17 -9.78 24.13
N ARG A 147 6.19 -11.09 23.88
CA ARG A 147 7.40 -11.92 23.84
C ARG A 147 8.08 -11.94 22.47
N THR A 148 7.34 -11.70 21.39
CA THR A 148 7.84 -11.73 20.00
C THR A 148 8.43 -10.38 19.55
N ARG A 149 8.26 -9.30 20.32
CA ARG A 149 8.93 -8.03 20.07
C ARG A 149 10.39 -8.15 20.57
N PRO A 150 11.41 -7.99 19.71
CA PRO A 150 12.80 -7.95 20.13
C PRO A 150 13.12 -6.71 20.99
#